data_AF-A0A1E3K9U2-F1
#
_entry.id   AF-A0A1E3K9U2-F1
#
_cell.length_a   1.000
_cell.length_b   1.000
_cell.length_c   1.000
_cell.angle_alpha   90.00
_cell.angle_beta   90.00
_cell.angle_gamma   90.00
#
_symmetry.space_group_name_H-M   'P 1'
#
loop_
_entity.id
_entity.type
_entity.pdbx_description
1 polymer ?
#
loop_
_entity_poly.entity_id
_entity_poly.type
_entity_poly.pdbx_seq_one_letter_code
_entity_poly.pdbx_strand_id
1 'polypeptide(L)'
;MGAAESSMFNSLEKNSNFSGPELMRLKKRFMKLDKDGSGSIDKDEFLQIPQIANNPLAHRMIAIFDEDGSGTVDFQEFVGGLSAFSSKGGRDEKLRFAFKVYDMDRDGFISNGELYLVLKQMVGNNLKDQQLQQIVDKTIMEADKDGDGKLSFEEFTAMVASTDIVKYVHQLHDRAIAKLAQANDS
;
A
#
# COMPACT_ATOMS: atom_id res chain seq x y z
N MET A 1 -26.18 -18.58 7.21
CA MET A 1 -25.09 -17.58 7.11
C MET A 1 -23.70 -18.17 7.37
N GLY A 2 -23.50 -19.19 8.24
CA GLY A 2 -22.15 -19.65 8.62
C GLY A 2 -21.30 -20.39 7.56
N ALA A 3 -21.86 -20.98 6.50
CA ALA A 3 -21.08 -21.76 5.52
C ALA A 3 -20.24 -20.89 4.56
N ALA A 4 -20.81 -19.79 4.05
CA ALA A 4 -20.11 -18.87 3.16
C ALA A 4 -18.97 -18.13 3.88
N GLU A 5 -19.24 -17.72 5.11
CA GLU A 5 -18.27 -17.04 5.98
C GLU A 5 -17.10 -17.96 6.36
N SER A 6 -17.38 -19.24 6.65
CA SER A 6 -16.34 -20.25 6.92
C SER A 6 -15.50 -20.55 5.68
N SER A 7 -16.11 -20.61 4.50
CA SER A 7 -15.39 -20.81 3.24
C SER A 7 -14.48 -19.63 2.91
N MET A 8 -14.95 -18.40 3.11
CA MET A 8 -14.14 -17.19 2.93
C MET A 8 -12.94 -17.15 3.88
N PHE A 9 -13.15 -17.46 5.17
CA PHE A 9 -12.06 -17.51 6.16
C PHE A 9 -10.98 -18.52 5.79
N ASN A 10 -11.37 -19.71 5.33
CA ASN A 10 -10.43 -20.73 4.89
C ASN A 10 -9.63 -20.29 3.65
N SER A 11 -10.26 -19.54 2.73
CA SER A 11 -9.55 -18.97 1.58
C SER A 11 -8.57 -17.88 2.00
N LEU A 12 -8.95 -17.00 2.92
CA LEU A 12 -8.08 -15.94 3.43
C LEU A 12 -6.89 -16.50 4.22
N GLU A 13 -7.09 -17.55 5.02
CA GLU A 13 -6.00 -18.20 5.76
C GLU A 13 -4.98 -18.87 4.82
N LYS A 14 -5.42 -19.34 3.65
CA LYS A 14 -4.53 -19.92 2.62
C LYS A 14 -3.82 -18.86 1.79
N ASN A 15 -4.47 -17.73 1.53
CA ASN A 15 -3.99 -16.71 0.59
C ASN A 15 -3.38 -15.49 1.30
N SER A 16 -3.28 -15.50 2.63
CA SER A 16 -2.67 -14.43 3.41
C SER A 16 -1.62 -14.94 4.37
N ASN A 17 -0.84 -14.01 4.90
CA ASN A 17 0.18 -14.24 5.90
C ASN A 17 -0.39 -14.35 7.34
N PHE A 18 -1.71 -14.54 7.49
CA PHE A 18 -2.42 -14.55 8.77
C PHE A 18 -3.07 -15.92 9.07
N SER A 19 -2.93 -16.36 10.32
CA SER A 19 -3.61 -17.54 10.87
C SER A 19 -5.08 -17.24 11.19
N GLY A 20 -5.90 -18.29 11.33
CA GLY A 20 -7.31 -18.16 11.72
C GLY A 20 -7.57 -17.26 12.95
N PRO A 21 -6.81 -17.40 14.07
CA PRO A 21 -6.92 -16.48 15.20
C PRO A 21 -6.58 -15.02 14.87
N GLU A 22 -5.58 -14.78 14.02
CA GLU A 22 -5.20 -13.44 13.56
C GLU A 22 -6.31 -12.85 12.67
N LEU A 23 -6.88 -13.63 11.76
CA LEU A 23 -8.01 -13.21 10.92
C LEU A 23 -9.25 -12.86 11.75
N MET A 24 -9.55 -13.59 12.83
CA MET A 24 -10.63 -13.22 13.74
C MET A 24 -10.40 -11.87 14.43
N ARG A 25 -9.15 -11.57 14.81
CA ARG A 25 -8.80 -10.26 15.38
C ARG A 25 -8.96 -9.15 14.34
N LEU A 26 -8.47 -9.38 13.12
CA LEU A 26 -8.62 -8.45 12.00
C LEU A 26 -10.10 -8.19 11.69
N LYS A 27 -10.94 -9.23 11.70
CA LYS A 27 -12.39 -9.07 11.50
C LYS A 27 -13.07 -8.24 12.58
N LYS A 28 -12.77 -8.49 13.85
CA LYS A 28 -13.31 -7.66 14.95
C LYS A 28 -12.91 -6.19 14.78
N ARG A 29 -11.69 -5.94 14.28
CA ARG A 29 -11.21 -4.59 14.01
C ARG A 29 -11.90 -3.96 12.81
N PHE A 30 -12.08 -4.72 11.72
CA PHE A 30 -12.84 -4.30 10.56
C PHE A 30 -14.23 -3.82 10.95
N MET A 31 -14.97 -4.63 11.71
CA MET A 31 -16.31 -4.26 12.22
C MET A 31 -16.32 -3.07 13.18
N LYS A 32 -15.18 -2.70 13.77
CA LYS A 32 -15.06 -1.52 14.64
C LYS A 32 -14.79 -0.25 13.83
N LEU A 33 -14.19 -0.40 12.66
CA LEU A 33 -13.86 0.66 11.72
C LEU A 33 -15.05 0.99 10.84
N ASP A 34 -15.74 -0.03 10.32
CA ASP A 34 -17.04 0.03 9.65
C ASP A 34 -18.10 0.53 10.66
N LYS A 35 -18.28 1.86 10.72
CA LYS A 35 -19.16 2.55 11.67
C LYS A 35 -20.61 2.49 11.23
N ASP A 36 -20.83 2.55 9.92
CA ASP A 36 -22.17 2.55 9.35
C ASP A 36 -22.73 1.13 9.16
N GLY A 37 -21.88 0.11 9.28
CA GLY A 37 -22.24 -1.30 9.15
C GLY A 37 -22.51 -1.70 7.69
N SER A 38 -21.92 -0.98 6.73
CA SER A 38 -22.05 -1.23 5.30
C SER A 38 -21.42 -2.56 4.88
N GLY A 39 -20.53 -3.12 5.70
CA GLY A 39 -19.74 -4.31 5.37
C GLY A 39 -18.48 -3.99 4.55
N SER A 40 -18.16 -2.71 4.40
CA SER A 40 -16.99 -2.17 3.71
C SER A 40 -16.42 -1.00 4.52
N ILE A 41 -15.15 -0.67 4.34
CA ILE A 41 -14.53 0.49 4.98
C ILE A 41 -14.36 1.60 3.94
N ASP A 42 -15.02 2.73 4.16
CA ASP A 42 -14.84 3.89 3.30
C ASP A 42 -13.58 4.70 3.63
N LYS A 43 -13.31 5.75 2.86
CA LYS A 43 -12.12 6.60 3.05
C LYS A 43 -12.11 7.30 4.41
N ASP A 44 -13.25 7.76 4.90
CA ASP A 44 -13.35 8.49 6.15
C ASP A 44 -13.16 7.55 7.33
N GLU A 45 -13.74 6.36 7.28
CA GLU A 45 -13.58 5.28 8.25
C GLU A 45 -12.13 4.75 8.29
N PHE A 46 -11.48 4.62 7.14
CA PHE A 46 -10.06 4.23 7.08
C PHE A 46 -9.15 5.30 7.69
N LEU A 47 -9.47 6.58 7.49
CA LEU A 47 -8.75 7.71 8.11
C LEU A 47 -9.02 7.84 9.62
N GLN A 48 -10.04 7.18 10.19
CA GLN A 48 -10.20 7.10 11.64
C GLN A 48 -9.10 6.26 12.31
N ILE A 49 -8.35 5.46 11.56
CA ILE A 49 -7.21 4.70 12.07
C ILE A 49 -6.09 5.72 12.38
N PRO A 50 -5.77 6.03 13.65
CA PRO A 50 -4.84 7.13 13.97
C PRO A 50 -3.43 6.92 13.40
N GLN A 51 -3.06 5.65 13.19
CA GLN A 51 -1.79 5.24 12.59
C GLN A 51 -1.71 5.54 11.09
N ILE A 52 -2.85 5.61 10.41
CA ILE A 52 -2.97 5.87 8.97
C ILE A 52 -3.33 7.35 8.73
N ALA A 53 -4.17 7.95 9.58
CA ALA A 53 -4.63 9.34 9.47
C ALA A 53 -3.50 10.35 9.21
N ASN A 54 -2.33 10.11 9.80
CA ASN A 54 -1.15 10.98 9.70
C ASN A 54 -0.14 10.55 8.62
N ASN A 55 -0.44 9.50 7.85
CA ASN A 55 0.42 9.05 6.76
C ASN A 55 0.06 9.81 5.48
N PRO A 56 1.00 10.57 4.87
CA PRO A 56 0.73 11.30 3.62
C PRO A 56 0.34 10.38 2.44
N LEU A 57 0.60 9.08 2.56
CA LEU A 57 0.23 8.07 1.57
C LEU A 57 -1.05 7.30 1.96
N ALA A 58 -1.78 7.71 3.00
CA ALA A 58 -3.00 7.05 3.46
C ALA A 58 -4.01 6.83 2.33
N HIS A 59 -4.29 7.87 1.54
CA HIS A 59 -5.18 7.76 0.39
C HIS A 59 -4.69 6.79 -0.68
N ARG A 60 -3.36 6.66 -0.83
CA ARG A 60 -2.77 5.66 -1.72
C ARG A 60 -2.96 4.26 -1.18
N MET A 61 -2.71 4.07 0.11
CA MET A 61 -2.90 2.77 0.76
C MET A 61 -4.35 2.29 0.60
N ILE A 62 -5.34 3.17 0.80
CA ILE A 62 -6.76 2.85 0.58
C ILE A 62 -6.98 2.40 -0.86
N ALA A 63 -6.51 3.21 -1.82
CA ALA A 63 -6.66 2.91 -3.24
C ALA A 63 -5.91 1.65 -3.69
N ILE A 64 -4.95 1.14 -2.94
CA ILE A 64 -4.26 -0.13 -3.25
C ILE A 64 -5.01 -1.31 -2.64
N PHE A 65 -5.67 -1.11 -1.51
CA PHE A 65 -6.44 -2.16 -0.84
C PHE A 65 -7.73 -2.44 -1.62
N ASP A 66 -8.38 -1.39 -2.11
CA ASP A 66 -9.54 -1.41 -3.01
C ASP A 66 -9.13 -1.95 -4.40
N GLU A 67 -8.91 -3.25 -4.51
CA GLU A 67 -8.43 -3.89 -5.74
C GLU A 67 -9.51 -3.88 -6.83
N ASP A 68 -10.79 -3.94 -6.44
CA ASP A 68 -11.91 -3.93 -7.39
C ASP A 68 -12.33 -2.52 -7.85
N GLY A 69 -11.84 -1.46 -7.19
CA GLY A 69 -12.11 -0.07 -7.54
C GLY A 69 -13.52 0.38 -7.16
N SER A 70 -14.16 -0.29 -6.21
CA SER A 70 -15.49 0.05 -5.68
C SER A 70 -15.49 1.39 -4.94
N GLY A 71 -14.32 1.90 -4.53
CA GLY A 71 -14.16 3.12 -3.74
C GLY A 71 -14.25 2.88 -2.23
N THR A 72 -14.47 1.64 -1.82
CA THR A 72 -14.53 1.15 -0.44
C THR A 72 -13.66 -0.10 -0.31
N VAL A 73 -13.20 -0.44 0.90
CA VAL A 73 -12.35 -1.62 1.12
C VAL A 73 -13.15 -2.70 1.82
N ASP A 74 -13.38 -3.84 1.15
CA ASP A 74 -14.06 -4.97 1.78
C ASP A 74 -13.14 -5.75 2.74
N PHE A 75 -13.68 -6.75 3.45
CA PHE A 75 -12.87 -7.51 4.41
C PHE A 75 -11.77 -8.35 3.76
N GLN A 76 -11.99 -8.88 2.55
CA GLN A 76 -10.99 -9.67 1.83
C GLN A 76 -9.84 -8.79 1.37
N GLU A 77 -10.16 -7.63 0.80
CA GLU A 77 -9.25 -6.57 0.41
C GLU A 77 -8.47 -6.01 1.60
N PHE A 78 -9.13 -5.79 2.73
CA PHE A 78 -8.49 -5.36 3.97
C PHE A 78 -7.43 -6.37 4.44
N VAL A 79 -7.76 -7.67 4.39
CA VAL A 79 -6.83 -8.74 4.76
C VAL A 79 -5.71 -8.90 3.75
N GLY A 80 -6.02 -8.89 2.44
CA GLY A 80 -5.03 -8.98 1.36
C GLY A 80 -4.05 -7.82 1.38
N GLY A 81 -4.58 -6.61 1.53
CA GLY A 81 -3.84 -5.39 1.78
C GLY A 81 -2.89 -5.58 2.96
N LEU A 82 -3.38 -5.88 4.17
CA LEU A 82 -2.51 -6.08 5.34
C LEU A 82 -1.54 -7.26 5.22
N SER A 83 -1.83 -8.27 4.39
CA SER A 83 -0.98 -9.44 4.21
C SER A 83 0.34 -9.09 3.52
N ALA A 84 0.30 -8.22 2.51
CA ALA A 84 1.49 -7.70 1.81
C ALA A 84 2.44 -6.92 2.73
N PHE A 85 1.89 -6.45 3.86
CA PHE A 85 2.56 -5.69 4.90
C PHE A 85 2.99 -6.54 6.09
N SER A 86 2.62 -7.83 6.13
CA SER A 86 3.00 -8.70 7.23
C SER A 86 4.53 -8.83 7.30
N SER A 87 5.07 -8.98 8.51
CA SER A 87 6.48 -9.28 8.72
C SER A 87 6.91 -10.60 8.06
N LYS A 88 5.95 -11.46 7.72
CA LYS A 88 6.14 -12.71 6.98
C LYS A 88 6.22 -12.51 5.46
N GLY A 89 5.89 -11.33 4.96
CA GLY A 89 5.92 -11.01 3.53
C GLY A 89 7.35 -10.89 2.99
N GLY A 90 7.59 -11.52 1.84
CA GLY A 90 8.89 -11.53 1.18
C GLY A 90 9.31 -10.18 0.61
N ARG A 91 10.57 -10.03 0.22
CA ARG A 91 11.06 -8.81 -0.44
C ARG A 91 10.25 -8.46 -1.69
N ASP A 92 9.92 -9.45 -2.52
CA ASP A 92 9.15 -9.26 -3.75
C ASP A 92 7.75 -8.68 -3.50
N GLU A 93 7.02 -9.20 -2.51
CA GLU A 93 5.69 -8.70 -2.13
C GLU A 93 5.75 -7.23 -1.70
N LYS A 94 6.77 -6.86 -0.91
CA LYS A 94 6.99 -5.47 -0.48
C LYS A 94 7.32 -4.56 -1.66
N LEU A 95 8.10 -5.04 -2.63
CA LEU A 95 8.43 -4.27 -3.83
C LEU A 95 7.23 -4.08 -4.75
N ARG A 96 6.41 -5.12 -4.94
CA ARG A 96 5.14 -5.02 -5.67
C ARG A 96 4.19 -4.04 -5.01
N PHE A 97 4.10 -4.10 -3.67
CA PHE A 97 3.30 -3.14 -2.94
C PHE A 97 3.82 -1.70 -3.13
N ALA A 98 5.13 -1.48 -2.97
CA ALA A 98 5.73 -0.18 -3.20
C ALA A 98 5.49 0.31 -4.63
N PHE A 99 5.58 -0.57 -5.63
CA PHE A 99 5.27 -0.25 -7.02
C PHE A 99 3.83 0.25 -7.19
N LYS A 100 2.84 -0.47 -6.62
CA LYS A 100 1.42 -0.07 -6.61
C LYS A 100 1.15 1.28 -5.92
N VAL A 101 2.06 1.77 -5.06
CA VAL A 101 1.95 3.12 -4.47
C VAL A 101 2.24 4.20 -5.51
N TYR A 102 3.16 3.93 -6.43
CA TYR A 102 3.54 4.84 -7.50
C TYR A 102 2.60 4.73 -8.70
N ASP A 103 2.38 3.52 -9.21
CA ASP A 103 1.48 3.21 -10.33
C ASP A 103 0.01 3.49 -9.94
N MET A 104 -0.51 4.65 -10.34
CA MET A 104 -1.81 5.15 -9.93
C MET A 104 -2.94 4.62 -10.79
N ASP A 105 -2.70 4.54 -12.10
CA ASP A 105 -3.68 4.11 -13.08
C ASP A 105 -3.67 2.58 -13.29
N ARG A 106 -2.73 1.89 -12.67
CA ARG A 106 -2.55 0.43 -12.68
C ARG A 106 -2.24 -0.09 -14.09
N ASP A 107 -1.57 0.72 -14.91
CA ASP A 107 -1.12 0.30 -16.24
C ASP A 107 0.10 -0.64 -16.20
N GLY A 108 0.70 -0.84 -15.01
CA GLY A 108 1.87 -1.68 -14.80
C GLY A 108 3.19 -0.93 -14.97
N PHE A 109 3.14 0.39 -15.15
CA PHE A 109 4.28 1.28 -15.30
C PHE A 109 4.18 2.45 -14.31
N ILE A 110 5.30 3.05 -13.98
CA ILE A 110 5.35 4.31 -13.25
C ILE A 110 5.75 5.40 -14.23
N SER A 111 4.80 6.26 -14.59
CA SER A 111 5.07 7.42 -15.42
C SER A 111 5.77 8.55 -14.65
N ASN A 112 6.36 9.49 -15.39
CA ASN A 112 6.97 10.71 -14.84
C ASN A 112 6.00 11.48 -13.92
N GLY A 113 4.76 11.66 -14.35
CA GLY A 113 3.74 12.36 -13.58
C GLY A 113 3.41 11.65 -12.27
N GLU A 114 3.30 10.34 -12.29
CA GLU A 114 2.97 9.55 -11.10
C GLU A 114 4.11 9.55 -10.07
N LEU A 115 5.35 9.37 -10.54
CA LEU A 115 6.53 9.50 -9.70
C LEU A 115 6.61 10.89 -9.05
N TYR A 116 6.36 11.95 -9.84
CA TYR A 116 6.32 13.32 -9.32
C TYR A 116 5.26 13.49 -8.24
N LEU A 117 4.02 13.04 -8.48
CA LEU A 117 2.91 13.22 -7.55
C LEU A 117 3.18 12.52 -6.21
N VAL A 118 3.66 11.29 -6.23
CA VAL A 118 3.97 10.54 -5.01
C VAL A 118 5.12 11.18 -4.25
N LEU A 119 6.20 11.57 -4.94
CA LEU A 119 7.30 12.26 -4.29
C LEU A 119 6.84 13.61 -3.71
N LYS A 120 6.01 14.38 -4.42
CA LYS A 120 5.45 15.64 -3.92
C LYS A 120 4.66 15.45 -2.64
N GLN A 121 3.84 14.38 -2.57
CA GLN A 121 3.12 14.01 -1.35
C GLN A 121 4.06 13.66 -0.19
N MET A 122 5.21 13.04 -0.47
CA MET A 122 6.19 12.65 0.56
C MET A 122 7.06 13.82 1.06
N VAL A 123 7.63 14.63 0.17
CA VAL A 123 8.50 15.76 0.56
C VAL A 123 7.72 17.02 0.95
N GLY A 124 6.45 17.12 0.56
CA GLY A 124 5.62 18.29 0.82
C GLY A 124 6.23 19.57 0.25
N ASN A 125 6.36 20.60 1.10
CA ASN A 125 6.89 21.90 0.71
C ASN A 125 8.41 22.06 0.94
N ASN A 126 9.11 20.98 1.29
CA ASN A 126 10.55 21.03 1.53
C ASN A 126 11.39 21.20 0.26
N LEU A 127 10.80 20.92 -0.91
CA LEU A 127 11.43 21.10 -2.22
C LEU A 127 10.55 21.97 -3.12
N LYS A 128 11.20 22.82 -3.93
CA LYS A 128 10.53 23.56 -5.01
C LYS A 128 10.15 22.59 -6.13
N ASP A 129 9.03 22.87 -6.80
CA ASP A 129 8.51 22.03 -7.88
C ASP A 129 9.52 21.77 -8.98
N GLN A 130 10.32 22.78 -9.35
CA GLN A 130 11.39 22.61 -10.34
C GLN A 130 12.50 21.65 -9.88
N GLN A 131 12.87 21.69 -8.60
CA GLN A 131 13.90 20.78 -8.06
C GLN A 131 13.36 19.36 -7.99
N LEU A 132 12.09 19.21 -7.61
CA LEU A 132 11.43 17.92 -7.59
C LEU A 132 11.32 17.33 -9.01
N GLN A 133 10.92 18.12 -10.00
CA GLN A 133 10.85 17.69 -11.38
C GLN A 133 12.23 17.25 -11.90
N GLN A 134 13.29 17.99 -11.59
CA GLN A 134 14.66 17.59 -11.95
C GLN A 134 15.10 16.27 -11.32
N ILE A 135 14.63 15.95 -10.11
CA ILE A 135 14.89 14.66 -9.47
C ILE A 135 14.15 13.57 -10.23
N VAL A 136 12.85 13.76 -10.50
CA VAL A 136 12.00 12.81 -11.25
C VAL A 136 12.59 12.51 -12.62
N ASP A 137 12.94 13.54 -13.39
CA ASP A 137 13.48 13.39 -14.75
C ASP A 137 14.80 12.62 -14.74
N LYS A 138 15.69 12.91 -13.78
CA LYS A 138 16.94 12.16 -13.63
C LYS A 138 16.71 10.72 -13.22
N THR A 139 15.78 10.47 -12.29
CA THR A 139 15.44 9.11 -11.85
C THR A 139 14.95 8.27 -13.01
N ILE A 140 14.05 8.79 -13.84
CA ILE A 140 13.58 8.07 -15.03
C ILE A 140 14.72 7.85 -16.01
N MET A 141 15.48 8.90 -16.35
CA MET A 141 16.60 8.78 -17.29
C MET A 141 17.67 7.75 -16.86
N GLU A 142 17.87 7.56 -15.55
CA GLU A 142 18.83 6.59 -15.02
C GLU A 142 18.26 5.16 -14.96
N ALA A 143 16.96 5.01 -14.66
CA ALA A 143 16.31 3.74 -14.41
C ALA A 143 15.66 3.11 -15.65
N ASP A 144 15.11 3.92 -16.56
CA ASP A 144 14.50 3.53 -17.83
C ASP A 144 15.58 2.96 -18.77
N LYS A 145 15.54 1.65 -19.01
CA LYS A 145 16.52 0.91 -19.80
C LYS A 145 16.03 0.65 -21.22
N ASP A 146 14.73 0.55 -21.43
CA ASP A 146 14.15 0.30 -22.74
C ASP A 146 13.79 1.59 -23.51
N GLY A 147 13.78 2.74 -22.81
CA GLY A 147 13.58 4.07 -23.36
C GLY A 147 12.12 4.42 -23.61
N ASP A 148 11.18 3.76 -22.94
CA ASP A 148 9.74 4.02 -23.10
C ASP A 148 9.25 5.28 -22.35
N GLY A 149 10.12 5.88 -21.53
CA GLY A 149 9.85 7.09 -20.75
C GLY A 149 9.07 6.84 -19.45
N LYS A 150 8.87 5.58 -19.08
CA LYS A 150 8.21 5.12 -17.85
C LYS A 150 9.13 4.11 -17.14
N LEU A 151 8.69 3.60 -15.98
CA LEU A 151 9.40 2.54 -15.27
C LEU A 151 8.52 1.31 -15.15
N SER A 152 8.94 0.23 -15.79
CA SER A 152 8.39 -1.11 -15.55
C SER A 152 8.71 -1.59 -14.12
N PHE A 153 8.01 -2.66 -13.68
CA PHE A 153 8.32 -3.29 -12.38
C PHE A 153 9.79 -3.77 -12.31
N GLU A 154 10.34 -4.29 -13.40
CA GLU A 154 11.72 -4.77 -13.47
C GLU A 154 12.73 -3.61 -13.31
N GLU A 155 12.51 -2.49 -14.00
CA GLU A 155 13.36 -1.30 -13.88
C GLU A 155 13.24 -0.66 -12.51
N PHE A 156 12.02 -0.58 -11.97
CA PHE A 156 11.78 -0.11 -10.62
C PHE A 156 12.54 -0.95 -9.60
N THR A 157 12.45 -2.29 -9.67
CA THR A 157 13.14 -3.17 -8.72
C THR A 157 14.67 -3.11 -8.86
N ALA A 158 15.19 -2.95 -10.07
CA ALA A 158 16.63 -2.76 -10.32
C ALA A 158 17.13 -1.42 -9.74
N MET A 159 16.41 -0.33 -9.97
CA MET A 159 16.69 1.00 -9.40
C MET A 159 16.63 0.98 -7.86
N VAL A 160 15.61 0.31 -7.31
CA VAL A 160 15.43 0.08 -5.87
C VAL A 160 16.61 -0.70 -5.30
N ALA A 161 17.14 -1.69 -6.01
CA ALA A 161 18.31 -2.45 -5.56
C ALA A 161 19.60 -1.61 -5.54
N SER A 162 19.69 -0.58 -6.40
CA SER A 162 20.85 0.30 -6.50
C SER A 162 20.78 1.57 -5.63
N THR A 163 19.58 1.95 -5.16
CA THR A 163 19.34 3.28 -4.54
C THR A 163 18.72 3.21 -3.14
N ASP A 164 19.14 4.10 -2.23
CA ASP A 164 18.68 4.19 -0.84
C ASP A 164 17.22 4.67 -0.65
N ILE A 165 16.49 4.99 -1.72
CA ILE A 165 15.06 5.37 -1.70
C ILE A 165 14.20 4.28 -1.03
N VAL A 166 14.62 3.02 -1.19
CA VAL A 166 14.03 1.86 -0.52
C VAL A 166 14.11 1.98 0.99
N LYS A 167 15.21 2.50 1.57
CA LYS A 167 15.31 2.64 3.03
C LYS A 167 14.26 3.63 3.55
N TYR A 168 13.92 4.65 2.79
CA TYR A 168 12.91 5.64 3.16
C TYR A 168 11.49 5.11 3.01
N VAL A 169 11.19 4.42 1.90
CA VAL A 169 9.88 3.78 1.67
C VAL A 169 9.70 2.59 2.62
N HIS A 170 10.72 1.75 2.83
CA HIS A 170 10.71 0.71 3.86
C HIS A 170 10.55 1.30 5.25
N GLN A 171 11.20 2.41 5.60
CA GLN A 171 11.01 3.01 6.93
C GLN A 171 9.59 3.53 7.14
N LEU A 172 8.96 4.11 6.12
CA LEU A 172 7.56 4.53 6.19
C LEU A 172 6.60 3.34 6.23
N HIS A 173 6.87 2.33 5.41
CA HIS A 173 6.15 1.06 5.35
C HIS A 173 6.24 0.31 6.69
N ASP A 174 7.45 -0.01 7.15
CA ASP A 174 7.70 -0.72 8.40
C ASP A 174 7.19 0.07 9.62
N ARG A 175 7.18 1.43 9.59
CA ARG A 175 6.52 2.25 10.63
C ARG A 175 4.99 2.17 10.57
N ALA A 176 4.38 2.18 9.39
CA ALA A 176 2.93 2.02 9.25
C ALA A 176 2.49 0.63 9.72
N ILE A 177 3.25 -0.40 9.37
CA ILE A 177 3.04 -1.81 9.77
C ILE A 177 3.19 -1.99 11.26
N ALA A 178 4.34 -1.59 11.82
CA ALA A 178 4.62 -1.78 13.23
C ALA A 178 3.57 -1.08 14.09
N LYS A 179 3.03 0.06 13.63
CA LYS A 179 1.97 0.79 14.32
C LYS A 179 0.59 0.13 14.15
N LEU A 180 0.27 -0.42 12.97
CA LEU A 180 -0.95 -1.20 12.75
C LEU A 180 -0.94 -2.53 13.53
N ALA A 181 0.23 -3.16 13.64
CA ALA A 181 0.45 -4.37 14.42
C ALA A 181 0.50 -4.09 15.94
N GLN A 182 1.09 -2.99 16.41
CA GLN A 182 1.03 -2.60 17.82
C GLN A 182 -0.39 -2.23 18.28
N ALA A 183 -1.23 -1.72 17.36
CA ALA A 183 -2.66 -1.54 17.61
C ALA A 183 -3.45 -2.87 17.70
N ASN A 184 -2.81 -4.02 17.52
CA ASN A 184 -3.39 -5.37 17.65
C ASN A 184 -3.17 -5.99 19.05
N ASP A 185 -2.26 -5.41 19.85
CA ASP A 185 -1.87 -5.90 21.19
C ASP A 185 -2.36 -5.01 22.35
N SER A 186 -3.15 -3.95 22.05
CA SER A 186 -3.82 -3.07 23.03
C SER A 186 -5.33 -3.11 22.87
#